data_AF-A0A5N0VQG6-F1
#
_entry.id   AF-A0A5N0VQG6-F1
#
_cell.length_a   1.000
_cell.length_b   1.000
_cell.length_c   1.000
_cell.angle_alpha   90.00
_cell.angle_beta   90.00
_cell.angle_gamma   90.00
#
_symmetry.space_group_name_H-M   'P 1'
#
loop_
_entity.id
_entity.type
_entity.pdbx_description
1 polymer ?
#
loop_
_entity_poly.entity_id
_entity_poly.type
_entity_poly.pdbx_seq_one_letter_code
_entity_poly.pdbx_strand_id
1 'polypeptide(L)'
;MEQPLLIASDVDGTLLDAYERLSERTRSVVHRASAAGVPVVLASGRPPRWIPAVAKAAGLTGYAVCANGAVLYEIGADRVVEVNGLLPPELLVEVVAELEKAIPGCGFAAERIGRSAVDPEVRNLVIDDGYHNPWGDGEGIVTPRADILGRPAMKLLVSHGSMSSDEMAESARAVLDESVDITFSAGFGLIEVAAHGITKASGLAEVCRRLDVPRERVIAFGDMPNDVEMLRWAGHGVAMANAHPAVRAIADEITAPNTEDGVAQVLERWF
;
A
#
# COMPACT_ATOMS: atom_id res chain seq x y z
N MET A 1 -23.79 -4.71 -15.35
CA MET A 1 -22.80 -5.52 -14.61
C MET A 1 -23.52 -6.14 -13.42
N GLU A 2 -23.22 -7.40 -13.10
CA GLU A 2 -23.79 -8.07 -11.92
C GLU A 2 -23.29 -7.42 -10.62
N GLN A 3 -24.01 -7.63 -9.51
CA GLN A 3 -23.55 -7.19 -8.20
C GLN A 3 -22.21 -7.87 -7.85
N PRO A 4 -21.17 -7.11 -7.45
CA PRO A 4 -19.89 -7.68 -7.06
C PRO A 4 -20.03 -8.54 -5.81
N LEU A 5 -19.20 -9.58 -5.70
CA LEU A 5 -19.09 -10.41 -4.49
C LEU A 5 -17.96 -9.96 -3.57
N LEU A 6 -17.07 -9.10 -4.04
CA LEU A 6 -16.03 -8.45 -3.24
C LEU A 6 -15.72 -7.07 -3.83
N ILE A 7 -15.51 -6.10 -2.93
CA ILE A 7 -15.09 -4.75 -3.27
C ILE A 7 -13.66 -4.58 -2.76
N ALA A 8 -12.73 -4.24 -3.65
CA ALA A 8 -11.37 -3.84 -3.28
C ALA A 8 -11.22 -2.34 -3.53
N SER A 9 -10.66 -1.61 -2.58
CA SER A 9 -10.43 -0.17 -2.76
C SER A 9 -9.03 0.19 -2.29
N ASP A 10 -8.31 0.93 -3.12
CA ASP A 10 -7.23 1.76 -2.62
C ASP A 10 -7.75 2.78 -1.60
N VAL A 11 -6.84 3.27 -0.76
CA VAL A 11 -7.11 4.19 0.33
C VAL A 11 -6.87 5.65 -0.09
N ASP A 12 -5.66 5.98 -0.52
CA ASP A 12 -5.17 7.36 -0.60
C ASP A 12 -5.39 7.95 -1.98
N GLY A 13 -6.28 8.93 -2.12
CA GLY A 13 -6.66 9.43 -3.45
C GLY A 13 -7.82 8.66 -4.08
N THR A 14 -8.27 7.58 -3.42
CA THR A 14 -9.41 6.76 -3.83
C THR A 14 -10.54 6.78 -2.79
N LEU A 15 -10.35 6.13 -1.63
CA LEU A 15 -11.36 6.08 -0.57
C LEU A 15 -11.34 7.34 0.32
N LEU A 16 -10.15 7.87 0.58
CA LEU A 16 -9.90 9.06 1.38
C LEU A 16 -9.58 10.27 0.50
N ASP A 17 -9.94 11.45 0.99
CA ASP A 17 -9.50 12.72 0.43
C ASP A 17 -8.07 13.10 0.85
N ALA A 18 -7.56 14.21 0.32
CA ALA A 18 -6.22 14.72 0.63
C ALA A 18 -6.02 15.14 2.10
N TYR A 19 -7.10 15.16 2.91
CA TYR A 19 -7.07 15.43 4.34
C TYR A 19 -7.25 14.15 5.17
N GLU A 20 -7.09 12.98 4.54
CA GLU A 20 -7.30 11.65 5.12
C GLU A 20 -8.73 11.42 5.65
N ARG A 21 -9.73 12.08 5.04
CA ARG A 21 -11.12 11.98 5.47
C ARG A 21 -11.92 11.05 4.57
N LEU A 22 -12.75 10.24 5.20
CA LEU A 22 -13.80 9.46 4.55
C LEU A 22 -15.11 10.24 4.61
N SER A 23 -15.76 10.45 3.47
CA SER A 23 -17.06 11.11 3.42
C SER A 23 -18.18 10.24 4.01
N GLU A 24 -19.24 10.88 4.51
CA GLU A 24 -20.39 10.15 5.03
C GLU A 24 -21.10 9.33 3.96
N ARG A 25 -21.16 9.82 2.71
CA ARG A 25 -21.77 9.11 1.59
C ARG A 25 -21.03 7.82 1.28
N THR A 26 -19.70 7.90 1.15
CA THR A 26 -18.85 6.72 0.89
C THR A 26 -18.90 5.75 2.05
N ARG A 27 -18.84 6.23 3.30
CA ARG A 27 -19.02 5.39 4.49
C ARG A 27 -20.37 4.67 4.48
N SER A 28 -21.45 5.37 4.14
CA SER A 28 -22.80 4.81 4.13
C SER A 28 -22.93 3.64 3.15
N VAL A 29 -22.41 3.78 1.91
CA VAL A 29 -22.51 2.69 0.94
C VAL A 29 -21.57 1.52 1.26
N VAL A 30 -20.37 1.79 1.79
CA VAL A 30 -19.46 0.73 2.30
C VAL A 30 -20.14 -0.08 3.40
N HIS A 31 -20.87 0.59 4.28
CA HIS A 31 -21.66 -0.07 5.32
C HIS A 31 -22.80 -0.91 4.73
N ARG A 32 -23.54 -0.40 3.74
CA ARG A 32 -24.61 -1.15 3.06
C ARG A 32 -24.07 -2.39 2.34
N ALA A 33 -22.92 -2.28 1.67
CA ALA A 33 -22.25 -3.43 1.05
C ALA A 33 -21.85 -4.50 2.08
N SER A 34 -21.24 -4.07 3.19
CA SER A 34 -20.87 -4.97 4.29
C SER A 34 -22.10 -5.64 4.92
N ALA A 35 -23.19 -4.90 5.13
CA ALA A 35 -24.45 -5.42 5.66
C ALA A 35 -25.15 -6.41 4.70
N ALA A 36 -24.92 -6.27 3.39
CA ALA A 36 -25.34 -7.22 2.37
C ALA A 36 -24.43 -8.47 2.28
N GLY A 37 -23.41 -8.57 3.14
CA GLY A 37 -22.48 -9.70 3.17
C GLY A 37 -21.39 -9.63 2.10
N VAL A 38 -21.20 -8.48 1.43
CA VAL A 38 -20.14 -8.28 0.44
C VAL A 38 -18.89 -7.74 1.16
N PRO A 39 -17.77 -8.49 1.20
CA PRO A 39 -16.54 -8.04 1.83
C PRO A 39 -15.98 -6.81 1.12
N VAL A 40 -15.57 -5.83 1.93
CA VAL A 40 -14.81 -4.66 1.46
C VAL A 40 -13.38 -4.80 1.97
N VAL A 41 -12.44 -4.86 1.03
CA VAL A 41 -11.01 -5.07 1.26
C VAL A 41 -10.27 -3.77 0.98
N LEU A 42 -9.50 -3.30 1.96
CA LEU A 42 -8.59 -2.17 1.76
C LEU A 42 -7.32 -2.67 1.07
N ALA A 43 -6.86 -2.03 0.01
CA ALA A 43 -5.65 -2.40 -0.71
C ALA A 43 -4.69 -1.20 -0.82
N SER A 44 -3.68 -1.12 0.04
CA SER A 44 -2.90 0.10 0.25
C SER A 44 -1.39 -0.13 0.26
N GLY A 45 -0.64 0.91 -0.09
CA GLY A 45 0.81 0.98 0.14
C GLY A 45 1.18 1.19 1.61
N ARG A 46 0.21 1.61 2.45
CA ARG A 46 0.39 1.83 3.89
C ARG A 46 0.78 0.52 4.60
N PRO A 47 1.63 0.59 5.64
CA PRO A 47 1.92 -0.56 6.49
C PRO A 47 0.71 -0.92 7.37
N PRO A 48 0.62 -2.16 7.89
CA PRO A 48 -0.48 -2.61 8.75
C PRO A 48 -0.76 -1.68 9.94
N ARG A 49 0.28 -1.07 10.55
CA ARG A 49 0.13 -0.11 11.66
C ARG A 49 -0.74 1.12 11.37
N TRP A 50 -0.93 1.48 10.10
CA TRP A 50 -1.74 2.63 9.70
C TRP A 50 -3.16 2.27 9.28
N ILE A 51 -3.44 1.00 8.99
CA ILE A 51 -4.75 0.54 8.52
C ILE A 51 -5.87 0.65 9.58
N PRO A 52 -5.65 0.38 10.87
CA PRO A 52 -6.71 0.43 11.88
C PRO A 52 -7.47 1.76 11.93
N ALA A 53 -6.78 2.89 11.72
CA ALA A 53 -7.42 4.22 11.71
C ALA A 53 -8.40 4.37 10.53
N VAL A 54 -7.97 3.97 9.33
CA VAL A 54 -8.78 3.98 8.11
C VAL A 54 -9.97 3.03 8.25
N ALA A 55 -9.71 1.80 8.69
CA ALA A 55 -10.74 0.78 8.84
C ALA A 55 -11.79 1.16 9.88
N LYS A 56 -11.39 1.79 11.00
CA LYS A 56 -12.31 2.31 12.01
C LYS A 56 -13.22 3.40 11.43
N ALA A 57 -12.69 4.31 10.61
CA ALA A 57 -13.49 5.35 9.96
C ALA A 57 -14.51 4.75 8.97
N ALA A 58 -14.13 3.69 8.26
CA ALA A 58 -14.98 2.98 7.30
C ALA A 58 -15.92 1.93 7.93
N GLY A 59 -15.74 1.60 9.21
CA GLY A 59 -16.51 0.54 9.88
C GLY A 59 -16.16 -0.88 9.41
N LEU A 60 -14.91 -1.09 9.00
CA LEU A 60 -14.43 -2.35 8.42
C LEU A 60 -13.66 -3.20 9.43
N THR A 61 -13.87 -4.52 9.37
CA THR A 61 -13.20 -5.51 10.22
C THR A 61 -12.63 -6.69 9.43
N GLY A 62 -12.79 -6.69 8.10
CA GLY A 62 -12.33 -7.76 7.21
C GLY A 62 -10.81 -7.74 6.95
N TYR A 63 -10.43 -8.10 5.73
CA TYR A 63 -9.03 -8.12 5.31
C TYR A 63 -8.56 -6.77 4.76
N ALA A 64 -7.28 -6.49 4.94
CA ALA A 64 -6.54 -5.46 4.24
C ALA A 64 -5.28 -6.04 3.61
N VAL A 65 -5.07 -5.69 2.34
CA VAL A 65 -3.81 -5.88 1.62
C VAL A 65 -2.95 -4.65 1.89
N CYS A 66 -1.87 -4.82 2.62
CA CYS A 66 -0.98 -3.75 3.08
C CYS A 66 0.36 -3.82 2.37
N ALA A 67 1.14 -2.74 2.46
CA ALA A 67 2.48 -2.64 1.87
C ALA A 67 2.51 -3.11 0.40
N ASN A 68 1.56 -2.62 -0.41
CA ASN A 68 1.40 -2.95 -1.83
C ASN A 68 1.25 -4.46 -2.12
N GLY A 69 0.76 -5.27 -1.18
CA GLY A 69 0.61 -6.72 -1.37
C GLY A 69 1.48 -7.56 -0.45
N ALA A 70 2.49 -6.96 0.18
CA ALA A 70 3.47 -7.70 0.98
C ALA A 70 2.90 -8.26 2.28
N VAL A 71 1.80 -7.69 2.79
CA VAL A 71 1.19 -8.17 4.03
C VAL A 71 -0.32 -8.28 3.86
N LEU A 72 -0.84 -9.47 4.16
CA LEU A 72 -2.26 -9.67 4.39
C LEU A 72 -2.56 -9.52 5.88
N TYR A 73 -3.40 -8.55 6.21
CA TYR A 73 -3.78 -8.20 7.57
C TYR A 73 -5.28 -8.41 7.78
N GLU A 74 -5.66 -9.04 8.88
CA GLU A 74 -7.05 -9.18 9.31
C GLU A 74 -7.35 -8.15 10.39
N ILE A 75 -8.17 -7.17 10.03
CA ILE A 75 -8.37 -5.95 10.81
C ILE A 75 -9.06 -6.26 12.13
N GLY A 76 -10.16 -7.02 12.10
CA GLY A 76 -10.96 -7.29 13.29
C GLY A 76 -10.25 -8.15 14.34
N ALA A 77 -9.30 -8.98 13.91
CA ALA A 77 -8.51 -9.84 14.78
C ALA A 77 -7.15 -9.23 15.19
N ASP A 78 -6.81 -8.04 14.67
CA ASP A 78 -5.47 -7.44 14.74
C ASP A 78 -4.35 -8.46 14.49
N ARG A 79 -4.44 -9.13 13.33
CA ARG A 79 -3.57 -10.26 13.01
C ARG A 79 -2.98 -10.15 11.62
N VAL A 80 -1.66 -10.29 11.53
CA VAL A 80 -0.95 -10.54 10.28
C VAL A 80 -1.18 -11.99 9.90
N VAL A 81 -1.85 -12.19 8.77
CA VAL A 81 -2.28 -13.50 8.29
C VAL A 81 -1.21 -14.12 7.40
N GLU A 82 -0.58 -13.29 6.57
CA GLU A 82 0.41 -13.72 5.59
C GLU A 82 1.37 -12.58 5.28
N VAL A 83 2.63 -12.93 5.02
CA VAL A 83 3.69 -12.00 4.63
C VAL A 83 4.35 -12.55 3.38
N ASN A 84 4.28 -11.78 2.30
CA ASN A 84 4.79 -12.11 0.98
C ASN A 84 5.93 -11.15 0.64
N GLY A 85 7.12 -11.69 0.34
CA GLY A 85 8.25 -10.88 -0.07
C GLY A 85 8.81 -10.02 1.07
N LEU A 86 9.71 -10.61 1.85
CA LEU A 86 10.58 -9.86 2.75
C LEU A 86 11.93 -9.68 2.09
N LEU A 87 12.55 -8.53 2.33
CA LEU A 87 13.96 -8.27 2.04
C LEU A 87 14.79 -8.98 3.12
N PRO A 88 15.52 -10.08 2.81
CA PRO A 88 16.38 -10.73 3.79
C PRO A 88 17.60 -9.84 4.12
N PRO A 89 18.26 -10.04 5.28
CA PRO A 89 19.41 -9.24 5.71
C PRO A 89 20.52 -9.12 4.65
N GLU A 90 20.80 -10.20 3.92
CA GLU A 90 21.86 -10.23 2.91
C GLU A 90 21.53 -9.30 1.75
N LEU A 91 20.27 -9.31 1.29
CA LEU A 91 19.79 -8.40 0.24
C LEU A 91 19.74 -6.95 0.73
N LEU A 92 19.33 -6.72 1.98
CA LEU A 92 19.34 -5.37 2.57
C LEU A 92 20.75 -4.78 2.59
N VAL A 93 21.75 -5.57 2.96
CA VAL A 93 23.16 -5.12 2.96
C VAL A 93 23.63 -4.78 1.55
N GLU A 94 23.32 -5.63 0.57
CA GLU A 94 23.68 -5.40 -0.84
C GLU A 94 23.02 -4.15 -1.41
N VAL A 95 21.69 -4.04 -1.28
CA VAL A 95 20.91 -2.89 -1.76
C VAL A 95 21.41 -1.59 -1.14
N VAL A 96 21.64 -1.56 0.18
CA VAL A 96 22.12 -0.36 0.86
C VAL A 96 23.52 0.02 0.39
N ALA A 97 24.42 -0.94 0.19
CA ALA A 97 25.76 -0.66 -0.29
C ALA A 97 25.79 -0.04 -1.71
N GLU A 98 24.90 -0.47 -2.60
CA GLU A 98 24.77 0.12 -3.95
C GLU A 98 24.08 1.49 -3.91
N LEU A 99 23.03 1.63 -3.10
CA LEU A 99 22.33 2.90 -2.96
C LEU A 99 23.19 4.00 -2.32
N GLU A 100 24.07 3.68 -1.38
CA GLU A 100 25.00 4.67 -0.80
C GLU A 100 25.98 5.22 -1.83
N LYS A 101 26.39 4.41 -2.82
CA LYS A 101 27.25 4.86 -3.92
C LYS A 101 26.47 5.71 -4.92
N ALA A 102 25.25 5.29 -5.26
CA ALA A 102 24.42 5.95 -6.26
C ALA A 102 23.74 7.23 -5.74
N ILE A 103 23.44 7.27 -4.44
CA ILE A 103 22.72 8.36 -3.75
C ILE A 103 23.50 8.74 -2.48
N PRO A 104 24.67 9.41 -2.60
CA PRO A 104 25.49 9.74 -1.45
C PRO A 104 24.74 10.66 -0.47
N GLY A 105 24.72 10.29 0.81
CA GLY A 105 24.03 11.06 1.86
C GLY A 105 22.57 10.66 2.10
N CYS A 106 22.09 9.59 1.47
CA CYS A 106 20.77 9.05 1.80
C CYS A 106 20.74 8.43 3.22
N GLY A 107 19.58 8.57 3.86
CA GLY A 107 19.22 7.91 5.11
C GLY A 107 18.31 6.72 4.86
N PHE A 108 18.31 5.77 5.79
CA PHE A 108 17.58 4.51 5.64
C PHE A 108 16.67 4.23 6.82
N ALA A 109 15.51 3.65 6.51
CA ALA A 109 14.63 3.05 7.48
C ALA A 109 14.15 1.67 7.01
N ALA A 110 13.97 0.75 7.96
CA ALA A 110 13.37 -0.56 7.67
C ALA A 110 11.99 -0.62 8.32
N GLU A 111 10.99 -0.84 7.47
CA GLU A 111 9.64 -1.18 7.89
C GLU A 111 9.56 -2.70 8.07
N ARG A 112 9.18 -3.14 9.26
CA ARG A 112 9.12 -4.53 9.72
C ARG A 112 7.72 -4.89 10.15
N ILE A 113 7.42 -6.18 10.05
CA ILE A 113 6.13 -6.70 10.44
C ILE A 113 6.29 -7.84 11.45
N GLY A 114 5.43 -7.81 12.47
CA GLY A 114 5.29 -8.86 13.46
C GLY A 114 3.99 -9.64 13.25
N ARG A 115 3.30 -9.94 14.35
CA ARG A 115 2.05 -10.73 14.33
C ARG A 115 0.78 -9.89 14.30
N SER A 116 0.87 -8.59 14.56
CA SER A 116 -0.23 -7.63 14.64
C SER A 116 0.15 -6.33 13.90
N ALA A 117 -0.79 -5.39 13.81
CA ALA A 117 -0.55 -4.07 13.20
C ALA A 117 0.60 -3.34 13.90
N VAL A 118 0.63 -3.38 15.23
CA VAL A 118 1.76 -2.91 16.06
C VAL A 118 2.17 -4.06 16.97
N ASP A 119 3.38 -4.58 16.76
CA ASP A 119 3.90 -5.70 17.53
C ASP A 119 5.00 -5.19 18.47
N PRO A 120 4.84 -5.25 19.80
CA PRO A 120 5.83 -4.71 20.73
C PRO A 120 7.19 -5.43 20.68
N GLU A 121 7.23 -6.67 20.17
CA GLU A 121 8.48 -7.43 20.00
C GLU A 121 9.21 -7.06 18.70
N VAL A 122 8.48 -6.48 17.74
CA VAL A 122 8.99 -6.05 16.45
C VAL A 122 8.92 -4.55 16.37
N ARG A 123 10.07 -3.88 16.54
CA ARG A 123 10.20 -2.44 16.24
C ARG A 123 9.81 -2.23 14.76
N ASN A 124 8.55 -1.88 14.51
CA ASN A 124 7.95 -1.89 13.17
C ASN A 124 8.61 -0.88 12.24
N LEU A 125 9.07 0.26 12.76
CA LEU A 125 9.86 1.22 12.01
C LEU A 125 11.14 1.49 12.78
N VAL A 126 12.27 1.11 12.20
CA VAL A 126 13.60 1.47 12.68
C VAL A 126 14.27 2.36 11.66
N ILE A 127 14.91 3.42 12.13
CA ILE A 127 15.48 4.47 11.28
C ILE A 127 16.95 4.65 11.67
N ASP A 128 17.79 5.05 10.72
CA ASP A 128 19.12 5.55 11.07
C ASP A 128 19.09 7.05 11.40
N ASP A 129 20.24 7.57 11.83
CA ASP A 129 20.41 8.96 12.23
C ASP A 129 20.28 9.95 11.06
N GLY A 130 20.51 9.48 9.82
CA GLY A 130 20.42 10.30 8.61
C GLY A 130 19.06 10.23 7.91
N TYR A 131 18.13 9.41 8.41
CA TYR A 131 16.81 9.23 7.83
C TYR A 131 15.90 10.39 8.22
N HIS A 132 15.28 10.99 7.22
CA HIS A 132 14.30 12.05 7.38
C HIS A 132 12.99 11.64 6.73
N ASN A 133 11.91 11.71 7.49
CA ASN A 133 10.59 11.44 6.97
C ASN A 133 10.02 12.72 6.34
N PRO A 134 9.67 12.74 5.04
CA PRO A 134 9.09 13.92 4.39
C PRO A 134 7.80 14.44 5.06
N TRP A 135 7.11 13.59 5.81
CA TRP A 135 5.85 13.92 6.50
C TRP A 135 6.04 14.27 7.99
N GLY A 136 7.28 14.30 8.47
CA GLY A 136 7.65 14.72 9.82
C GLY A 136 8.41 13.66 10.60
N ASP A 137 9.46 14.10 11.28
CA ASP A 137 10.32 13.26 12.13
C ASP A 137 9.64 13.07 13.51
N GLY A 138 8.79 12.07 13.62
CA GLY A 138 8.12 11.69 14.87
C GLY A 138 7.79 10.20 15.00
N GLU A 139 8.03 9.44 13.93
CA GLU A 139 7.84 8.00 13.90
C GLU A 139 9.18 7.29 13.74
N GLY A 140 9.27 6.10 14.35
CA GLY A 140 10.44 5.24 14.22
C GLY A 140 11.42 5.33 15.38
N ILE A 141 12.24 4.31 15.52
CA ILE A 141 13.25 4.20 16.57
C ILE A 141 14.62 4.34 15.92
N VAL A 142 15.35 5.41 16.28
CA VAL A 142 16.73 5.61 15.84
C VAL A 142 17.58 4.46 16.38
N THR A 143 18.27 3.75 15.48
CA THR A 143 19.05 2.56 15.82
C THR A 143 20.31 2.49 14.95
N PRO A 144 21.38 1.82 15.40
CA PRO A 144 22.57 1.61 14.58
C PRO A 144 22.24 0.91 13.26
N ARG A 145 22.93 1.27 12.17
CA ARG A 145 22.68 0.69 10.84
C ARG A 145 22.72 -0.84 10.84
N ALA A 146 23.61 -1.46 11.61
CA ALA A 146 23.68 -2.91 11.75
C ALA A 146 22.36 -3.52 12.25
N ASP A 147 21.63 -2.83 13.14
CA ASP A 147 20.33 -3.28 13.62
C ASP A 147 19.22 -3.10 12.59
N ILE A 148 19.36 -2.17 11.64
CA ILE A 148 18.42 -1.97 10.51
C ILE A 148 18.56 -3.11 9.51
N LEU A 149 19.81 -3.43 9.14
CA LEU A 149 20.11 -4.42 8.10
C LEU A 149 20.09 -5.86 8.64
N GLY A 150 20.32 -6.06 9.94
CA GLY A 150 20.45 -7.39 10.55
C GLY A 150 19.17 -8.19 10.72
N ARG A 151 18.02 -7.70 10.25
CA ARG A 151 16.75 -8.43 10.29
C ARG A 151 15.93 -8.18 9.03
N PRO A 152 15.10 -9.16 8.60
CA PRO A 152 14.23 -8.98 7.45
C PRO A 152 13.31 -7.76 7.59
N ALA A 153 13.02 -7.12 6.46
CA ALA A 153 12.12 -5.99 6.36
C ALA A 153 11.08 -6.23 5.25
N MET A 154 9.85 -5.76 5.45
CA MET A 154 8.85 -5.75 4.36
C MET A 154 9.13 -4.65 3.34
N LYS A 155 9.78 -3.57 3.79
CA LYS A 155 10.13 -2.42 2.95
C LYS A 155 11.36 -1.73 3.53
N LEU A 156 12.28 -1.34 2.66
CA LEU A 156 13.36 -0.41 2.96
C LEU A 156 12.96 0.96 2.42
N LEU A 157 12.92 1.95 3.31
CA LEU A 157 12.66 3.35 2.97
C LEU A 157 13.99 4.07 2.87
N VAL A 158 14.14 4.88 1.83
CA VAL A 158 15.39 5.61 1.55
C VAL A 158 15.03 7.07 1.35
N SER A 159 15.56 7.93 2.20
CA SER A 159 15.26 9.37 2.19
C SER A 159 16.48 10.20 1.82
N HIS A 160 16.27 11.34 1.16
CA HIS A 160 17.34 12.30 0.88
C HIS A 160 16.85 13.74 1.01
N GLY A 161 17.59 14.59 1.73
CA GLY A 161 17.16 15.94 2.07
C GLY A 161 17.12 16.95 0.90
N SER A 162 17.73 16.62 -0.25
CA SER A 162 17.83 17.56 -1.38
C SER A 162 17.45 16.97 -2.75
N MET A 163 17.21 15.67 -2.86
CA MET A 163 16.84 15.04 -4.14
C MET A 163 15.33 14.88 -4.18
N SER A 164 14.76 14.95 -5.37
CA SER A 164 13.39 14.50 -5.61
C SER A 164 13.33 12.97 -5.61
N SER A 165 12.14 12.42 -5.34
CA SER A 165 11.94 10.97 -5.35
C SER A 165 12.14 10.37 -6.74
N ASP A 166 11.84 11.14 -7.80
CA ASP A 166 12.11 10.75 -9.20
C ASP A 166 13.62 10.58 -9.45
N GLU A 167 14.43 11.57 -9.07
CA GLU A 167 15.90 11.51 -9.23
C GLU A 167 16.51 10.35 -8.42
N MET A 168 15.99 10.12 -7.21
CA MET A 168 16.40 8.99 -6.38
C MET A 168 16.03 7.66 -7.03
N ALA A 169 14.80 7.53 -7.56
CA ALA A 169 14.33 6.31 -8.20
C ALA A 169 15.09 6.02 -9.50
N GLU A 170 15.43 7.03 -10.29
CA GLU A 170 16.29 6.89 -11.47
C GLU A 170 17.69 6.38 -11.08
N SER A 171 18.30 6.99 -10.06
CA SER A 171 19.61 6.59 -9.54
C SER A 171 19.61 5.16 -9.00
N ALA A 172 18.56 4.79 -8.24
CA ALA A 172 18.39 3.46 -7.69
C ALA A 172 18.19 2.39 -8.79
N ARG A 173 17.34 2.67 -9.80
CA ARG A 173 17.11 1.75 -10.93
C ARG A 173 18.34 1.55 -11.82
N ALA A 174 19.29 2.47 -11.80
CA ALA A 174 20.54 2.34 -12.54
C ALA A 174 21.51 1.32 -11.91
N VAL A 175 21.34 1.00 -10.62
CA VAL A 175 22.27 0.15 -9.86
C VAL A 175 21.64 -1.11 -9.25
N LEU A 176 20.33 -1.10 -9.03
CA LEU A 176 19.58 -2.26 -8.51
C LEU A 176 18.99 -3.07 -9.66
N ASP A 177 19.03 -4.40 -9.54
CA ASP A 177 18.47 -5.33 -10.52
C ASP A 177 17.02 -5.70 -10.21
N GLU A 178 16.47 -6.67 -10.94
CA GLU A 178 15.08 -7.15 -10.78
C GLU A 178 14.87 -7.98 -9.50
N SER A 179 15.79 -7.98 -8.54
CA SER A 179 15.56 -8.58 -7.21
C SER A 179 14.64 -7.75 -6.32
N VAL A 180 14.48 -6.45 -6.63
CA VAL A 180 13.65 -5.52 -5.87
C VAL A 180 12.84 -4.58 -6.76
N ASP A 181 11.72 -4.11 -6.24
CA ASP A 181 10.89 -3.09 -6.86
C ASP A 181 11.09 -1.73 -6.16
N ILE A 182 11.13 -0.66 -6.95
CA ILE A 182 11.31 0.73 -6.45
C ILE A 182 10.05 1.55 -6.76
N THR A 183 9.39 2.01 -5.70
CA THR A 183 8.18 2.84 -5.75
C THR A 183 8.33 4.11 -4.92
N PHE A 184 7.48 5.12 -5.16
CA PHE A 184 7.34 6.29 -4.29
C PHE A 184 5.95 6.90 -4.46
N SER A 185 5.44 7.54 -3.40
CA SER A 185 4.11 8.13 -3.34
C SER A 185 4.13 9.66 -3.15
N ALA A 186 5.31 10.26 -2.92
CA ALA A 186 5.51 11.70 -2.82
C ALA A 186 6.80 12.10 -3.54
N GLY A 187 6.87 13.34 -4.05
CA GLY A 187 8.02 13.85 -4.80
C GLY A 187 9.17 14.44 -3.95
N PHE A 188 9.04 14.42 -2.63
CA PHE A 188 9.93 15.16 -1.70
C PHE A 188 11.05 14.29 -1.09
N GLY A 189 11.72 13.47 -1.91
CA GLY A 189 12.97 12.81 -1.53
C GLY A 189 12.81 11.56 -0.69
N LEU A 190 11.86 10.69 -1.07
CA LEU A 190 11.68 9.38 -0.45
C LEU A 190 11.33 8.33 -1.50
N ILE A 191 12.10 7.25 -1.52
CA ILE A 191 11.77 6.05 -2.29
C ILE A 191 11.59 4.85 -1.36
N GLU A 192 10.81 3.90 -1.84
CA GLU A 192 10.49 2.64 -1.19
C GLU A 192 11.09 1.50 -2.02
N VAL A 193 11.82 0.61 -1.36
CA VAL A 193 12.34 -0.62 -1.94
C VAL A 193 11.61 -1.79 -1.30
N ALA A 194 11.04 -2.67 -2.12
CA ALA A 194 10.32 -3.86 -1.70
C ALA A 194 10.80 -5.09 -2.48
N ALA A 195 10.48 -6.28 -1.99
CA ALA A 195 10.79 -7.51 -2.72
C ALA A 195 10.07 -7.53 -4.08
N HIS A 196 10.74 -8.02 -5.12
CA HIS A 196 10.20 -8.02 -6.48
C HIS A 196 8.93 -8.86 -6.64
N GLY A 197 8.01 -8.38 -7.47
CA GLY A 197 6.82 -9.13 -7.92
C GLY A 197 5.66 -9.11 -6.94
N ILE A 198 5.73 -8.29 -5.89
CA ILE A 198 4.66 -8.11 -4.91
C ILE A 198 3.77 -6.95 -5.32
N THR A 199 2.48 -7.22 -5.50
CA THR A 199 1.51 -6.23 -5.99
C THR A 199 0.20 -6.31 -5.20
N LYS A 200 -0.59 -5.23 -5.25
CA LYS A 200 -1.95 -5.24 -4.66
C LYS A 200 -2.80 -6.36 -5.27
N ALA A 201 -2.59 -6.69 -6.55
CA ALA A 201 -3.25 -7.80 -7.22
C ALA A 201 -2.92 -9.17 -6.61
N SER A 202 -1.64 -9.45 -6.33
CA SER A 202 -1.25 -10.73 -5.75
C SER A 202 -1.78 -10.89 -4.31
N GLY A 203 -1.75 -9.81 -3.52
CA GLY A 203 -2.38 -9.79 -2.19
C GLY A 203 -3.91 -9.96 -2.25
N LEU A 204 -4.58 -9.32 -3.21
CA LEU A 204 -6.02 -9.42 -3.37
C LEU A 204 -6.46 -10.80 -3.87
N ALA A 205 -5.66 -11.44 -4.72
CA ALA A 205 -5.90 -12.82 -5.16
C ALA A 205 -5.88 -13.80 -3.98
N GLU A 206 -4.98 -13.60 -3.02
CA GLU A 206 -4.92 -14.40 -1.80
C GLU A 206 -6.16 -14.19 -0.90
N VAL A 207 -6.64 -12.95 -0.77
CA VAL A 207 -7.92 -12.66 -0.09
C VAL A 207 -9.09 -13.38 -0.76
N CYS A 208 -9.17 -13.31 -2.09
CA CYS A 208 -10.22 -13.94 -2.87
C CYS A 208 -10.22 -15.46 -2.71
N ARG A 209 -9.03 -16.09 -2.68
CA ARG A 209 -8.88 -17.53 -2.40
C ARG A 209 -9.40 -17.92 -1.02
N ARG A 210 -9.17 -17.10 0.00
CA ARG A 210 -9.64 -17.35 1.38
C ARG A 210 -11.14 -17.17 1.53
N LEU A 211 -11.72 -16.27 0.74
CA LEU A 211 -13.15 -15.95 0.78
C LEU A 211 -13.97 -16.73 -0.26
N ASP A 212 -13.34 -17.59 -1.06
CA ASP A 212 -13.96 -18.32 -2.18
C ASP A 212 -14.68 -17.40 -3.18
N VAL A 213 -14.06 -16.26 -3.48
CA VAL A 213 -14.59 -15.28 -4.45
C VAL A 213 -13.80 -15.37 -5.76
N PRO A 214 -14.44 -15.65 -6.91
CA PRO A 214 -13.75 -15.61 -8.20
C PRO A 214 -13.41 -14.16 -8.58
N ARG A 215 -12.23 -13.94 -9.19
CA ARG A 215 -11.75 -12.60 -9.56
C ARG A 215 -12.75 -11.84 -10.46
N GLU A 216 -13.51 -12.56 -11.28
CA GLU A 216 -14.52 -12.02 -12.19
C GLU A 216 -15.69 -11.34 -11.45
N ARG A 217 -15.84 -11.60 -10.14
CA ARG A 217 -16.84 -11.00 -9.26
C ARG A 217 -16.25 -9.95 -8.32
N VAL A 218 -15.01 -9.52 -8.56
CA VAL A 218 -14.33 -8.44 -7.84
C VAL A 218 -14.50 -7.14 -8.60
N ILE A 219 -14.93 -6.09 -7.89
CA ILE A 219 -14.78 -4.71 -8.35
C ILE A 219 -13.62 -4.07 -7.59
N ALA A 220 -12.71 -3.39 -8.29
CA ALA A 220 -11.55 -2.74 -7.70
C ALA A 220 -11.52 -1.24 -8.02
N PHE A 221 -11.09 -0.41 -7.07
CA PHE A 221 -10.94 1.04 -7.23
C PHE A 221 -9.50 1.46 -6.95
N GLY A 222 -8.95 2.39 -7.75
CA GLY A 222 -7.60 2.92 -7.57
C GLY A 222 -7.33 4.18 -8.37
N ASP A 223 -6.22 4.84 -8.06
CA ASP A 223 -5.85 6.11 -8.68
C ASP A 223 -4.35 6.26 -9.00
N MET A 224 -3.48 5.44 -8.42
CA MET A 224 -2.03 5.53 -8.58
C MET A 224 -1.43 4.34 -9.35
N PRO A 225 -0.22 4.47 -9.93
CA PRO A 225 0.38 3.41 -10.75
C PRO A 225 0.48 2.03 -10.07
N ASN A 226 0.62 1.97 -8.75
CA ASN A 226 0.61 0.72 -7.96
C ASN A 226 -0.78 0.02 -7.88
N ASP A 227 -1.82 0.62 -8.45
CA ASP A 227 -3.15 0.02 -8.61
C ASP A 227 -3.35 -0.66 -9.97
N VAL A 228 -2.47 -0.42 -10.94
CA VAL A 228 -2.64 -0.87 -12.34
C VAL A 228 -2.86 -2.38 -12.42
N GLU A 229 -2.03 -3.16 -11.72
CA GLU A 229 -2.13 -4.62 -11.71
C GLU A 229 -3.43 -5.06 -11.05
N MET A 230 -3.86 -4.41 -9.96
CA MET A 230 -5.09 -4.74 -9.25
C MET A 230 -6.32 -4.48 -10.12
N LEU A 231 -6.37 -3.33 -10.79
CA LEU A 231 -7.49 -2.96 -11.66
C LEU A 231 -7.57 -3.85 -12.89
N ARG A 232 -6.43 -4.19 -13.52
CA ARG A 232 -6.39 -5.14 -14.64
C ARG A 232 -6.77 -6.57 -14.25
N TRP A 233 -6.45 -6.95 -13.00
CA TRP A 233 -6.69 -8.30 -12.51
C TRP A 233 -8.15 -8.54 -12.13
N ALA A 234 -8.80 -7.53 -11.53
CA ALA A 234 -10.19 -7.57 -11.10
C ALA A 234 -11.16 -7.79 -12.27
N GLY A 235 -12.35 -8.32 -11.97
CA GLY A 235 -13.42 -8.48 -12.94
C GLY A 235 -13.97 -7.16 -13.48
N HIS A 236 -13.87 -6.09 -12.68
CA HIS A 236 -14.15 -4.72 -13.11
C HIS A 236 -13.22 -3.74 -12.37
N GLY A 237 -12.27 -3.15 -13.09
CA GLY A 237 -11.35 -2.13 -12.57
C GLY A 237 -11.88 -0.71 -12.80
N VAL A 238 -11.99 0.07 -11.74
CA VAL A 238 -12.48 1.46 -11.77
C VAL A 238 -11.35 2.43 -11.41
N ALA A 239 -11.03 3.34 -12.32
CA ALA A 239 -10.12 4.44 -12.05
C ALA A 239 -10.89 5.66 -11.52
N MET A 240 -10.32 6.35 -10.53
CA MET A 240 -10.83 7.66 -10.10
C MET A 240 -10.57 8.74 -11.17
N ALA A 241 -11.39 9.81 -11.24
CA ALA A 241 -11.12 10.88 -12.21
C ALA A 241 -9.77 11.58 -11.98
N ASN A 242 -9.38 11.70 -10.69
CA ASN A 242 -8.08 12.24 -10.26
C ASN A 242 -6.91 11.27 -10.48
N ALA A 243 -7.15 10.08 -11.03
CA ALA A 243 -6.13 9.07 -11.21
C ALA A 243 -5.05 9.47 -12.22
N HIS A 244 -3.86 8.93 -11.98
CA HIS A 244 -2.72 9.00 -12.87
C HIS A 244 -3.11 8.53 -14.28
N PRO A 245 -2.59 9.15 -15.37
CA PRO A 245 -2.93 8.77 -16.74
C PRO A 245 -2.78 7.27 -17.04
N ALA A 246 -1.75 6.62 -16.49
CA ALA A 246 -1.52 5.18 -16.67
C ALA A 246 -2.66 4.31 -16.10
N VAL A 247 -3.30 4.75 -15.01
CA VAL A 247 -4.40 4.02 -14.36
C VAL A 247 -5.69 4.20 -15.16
N ARG A 248 -5.99 5.43 -15.60
CA ARG A 248 -7.16 5.72 -16.45
C ARG A 248 -7.10 5.00 -17.79
N ALA A 249 -5.90 4.78 -18.33
CA ALA A 249 -5.71 4.11 -19.61
C ALA A 249 -6.04 2.60 -19.59
N ILE A 250 -6.12 1.99 -18.41
CA ILE A 250 -6.27 0.52 -18.27
C ILE A 250 -7.59 0.11 -17.60
N ALA A 251 -8.33 1.05 -17.04
CA ALA A 251 -9.54 0.77 -16.28
C ALA A 251 -10.74 0.51 -17.21
N ASP A 252 -11.64 -0.36 -16.78
CA ASP A 252 -12.90 -0.64 -17.47
C ASP A 252 -13.87 0.54 -17.37
N GLU A 253 -13.74 1.33 -16.31
CA GLU A 253 -14.55 2.51 -16.04
C GLU A 253 -13.73 3.62 -15.37
N ILE A 254 -14.06 4.87 -15.67
CA ILE A 254 -13.57 6.03 -14.93
C ILE A 254 -14.76 6.64 -14.18
N THR A 255 -14.64 6.75 -12.85
CA THR A 255 -15.65 7.41 -11.98
C THR A 255 -15.27 8.86 -11.67
N ALA A 256 -16.09 9.56 -10.88
CA ALA A 256 -15.81 10.90 -10.37
C ALA A 256 -14.53 10.92 -9.49
N PRO A 257 -13.94 12.09 -9.20
CA PRO A 257 -12.80 12.14 -8.29
C PRO A 257 -13.20 11.73 -6.86
N ASN A 258 -12.21 11.36 -6.05
CA ASN A 258 -12.44 11.03 -4.63
C ASN A 258 -13.12 12.16 -3.85
N THR A 259 -12.86 13.42 -4.20
CA THR A 259 -13.50 14.61 -3.61
C THR A 259 -15.00 14.75 -3.91
N GLU A 260 -15.51 13.95 -4.85
CA GLU A 260 -16.93 13.92 -5.26
C GLU A 260 -17.56 12.53 -5.03
N ASP A 261 -16.98 11.74 -4.13
CA ASP A 261 -17.49 10.40 -3.77
C ASP A 261 -17.51 9.41 -4.93
N GLY A 262 -16.51 9.44 -5.82
CA GLY A 262 -16.46 8.57 -7.01
C GLY A 262 -16.65 7.07 -6.70
N VAL A 263 -16.09 6.57 -5.60
CA VAL A 263 -16.32 5.20 -5.14
C VAL A 263 -17.80 4.98 -4.82
N ALA A 264 -18.43 5.92 -4.10
CA ALA A 264 -19.82 5.78 -3.70
C ALA A 264 -20.78 5.78 -4.89
N GLN A 265 -20.55 6.68 -5.85
CA GLN A 265 -21.38 6.78 -7.06
C GLN A 265 -21.45 5.47 -7.86
N VAL A 266 -20.38 4.68 -7.82
CA VAL A 266 -20.34 3.37 -8.49
C VAL A 266 -21.04 2.32 -7.63
N LEU A 267 -20.72 2.24 -6.34
CA LEU A 267 -21.28 1.20 -5.45
C LEU A 267 -22.80 1.36 -5.23
N GLU A 268 -23.33 2.59 -5.25
CA GLU A 268 -24.76 2.89 -5.13
C GLU A 268 -25.63 2.28 -6.23
N ARG A 269 -25.02 1.78 -7.31
CA ARG A 269 -25.73 1.03 -8.36
C ARG A 269 -26.27 -0.31 -7.86
N TRP A 270 -25.74 -0.82 -6.75
CA TRP A 270 -26.15 -2.11 -6.17
C TRP A 270 -26.54 -2.03 -4.69
N PHE A 271 -26.01 -1.06 -3.92
CA PHE A 271 -26.14 -1.01 -2.47
C PHE A 271 -26.81 0.25 -1.94
#